data_AF-A0A2S4L0C0-F1
#
_entry.id   AF-A0A2S4L0C0-F1
#
_cell.length_a   1.000
_cell.length_b   1.000
_cell.length_c   1.000
_cell.angle_alpha   90.00
_cell.angle_beta   90.00
_cell.angle_gamma   90.00
#
_symmetry.space_group_name_H-M   'P 1'
#
loop_
_entity.id
_entity.type
_entity.pdbx_description
1 polymer ?
#
loop_
_entity_poly.entity_id
_entity_poly.type
_entity_poly.pdbx_seq_one_letter_code
_entity_poly.pdbx_strand_id
1 'polypeptide(L)'
;MAASRNKAARASARDARAKEAKAFINKTLPALLRSNARARRGVAAAEVIVDPPPVENTGSAGQQAGDGDVGKGKKAPPPPMRITLRVTDTLAAASRLSKSTPTSTSRPRPARVAILNMASPLRPGGGVLTGATSQEEQLCTRTTRYASLRESFYRLPDVGGVLTPDVL
;
A
#
# COMPACT_ATOMS: atom_id res chain seq x y z
N MET A 1 -23.96 36.13 0.64
CA MET A 1 -23.39 35.69 -0.67
C MET A 1 -22.07 34.89 -0.59
N ALA A 2 -21.17 35.11 0.38
CA ALA A 2 -19.86 34.44 0.43
C ALA A 2 -19.93 32.91 0.65
N ALA A 3 -20.85 32.42 1.49
CA ALA A 3 -21.00 30.98 1.77
C ALA A 3 -21.42 30.15 0.53
N SER A 4 -22.24 30.72 -0.35
CA SER A 4 -22.70 30.05 -1.59
C SER A 4 -21.56 29.90 -2.62
N ARG A 5 -20.71 30.92 -2.77
CA ARG A 5 -19.52 30.87 -3.64
C ARG A 5 -18.53 29.80 -3.19
N ASN A 6 -18.33 29.64 -1.87
CA ASN A 6 -17.49 28.58 -1.32
C ASN A 6 -18.06 27.17 -1.55
N LYS A 7 -19.39 27.01 -1.51
CA LYS A 7 -20.03 25.73 -1.79
C LYS A 7 -19.90 25.35 -3.27
N ALA A 8 -20.14 26.30 -4.18
CA ALA A 8 -20.00 26.09 -5.62
C ALA A 8 -18.54 25.77 -6.00
N ALA A 9 -17.56 26.48 -5.43
CA ALA A 9 -16.14 26.19 -5.67
C ALA A 9 -15.74 24.79 -5.18
N ARG A 10 -16.21 24.36 -4.00
CA ARG A 10 -15.97 23.02 -3.48
C ARG A 10 -16.62 21.92 -4.33
N ALA A 11 -17.83 22.16 -4.84
CA ALA A 11 -18.51 21.24 -5.75
C ALA A 11 -17.73 21.11 -7.06
N SER A 12 -17.35 22.23 -7.68
CA SER A 12 -16.51 22.23 -8.89
C SER A 12 -15.18 21.51 -8.67
N ALA A 13 -14.51 21.75 -7.54
CA ALA A 13 -13.27 21.04 -7.19
C ALA A 13 -13.48 19.53 -6.96
N ARG A 14 -14.65 19.11 -6.47
CA ARG A 14 -15.03 17.70 -6.34
C ARG A 14 -15.23 17.06 -7.71
N ASP A 15 -15.95 17.73 -8.60
CA ASP A 15 -16.24 17.23 -9.95
C ASP A 15 -14.97 17.14 -10.80
N ALA A 16 -14.08 18.14 -10.69
CA ALA A 16 -12.76 18.12 -11.31
C ALA A 16 -11.95 16.89 -10.87
N ARG A 17 -11.88 16.62 -9.56
CA ARG A 17 -11.19 15.43 -9.02
C ARG A 17 -11.84 14.13 -9.48
N ALA A 18 -13.17 14.06 -9.51
CA ALA A 18 -13.89 12.89 -10.03
C ALA A 18 -13.55 12.64 -11.51
N LYS A 19 -13.47 13.71 -12.32
CA LYS A 19 -13.09 13.64 -13.73
C LYS A 19 -11.65 13.16 -13.91
N GLU A 20 -10.72 13.70 -13.14
CA GLU A 20 -9.30 13.29 -13.14
C GLU A 20 -9.15 11.82 -12.70
N ALA A 21 -9.82 11.42 -11.63
CA ALA A 21 -9.81 10.04 -11.14
C ALA A 21 -10.30 9.07 -12.21
N LYS A 22 -11.43 9.37 -12.86
CA LYS A 22 -11.97 8.57 -13.98
C LYS A 22 -11.00 8.53 -15.16
N ALA A 23 -10.37 9.66 -15.50
CA ALA A 23 -9.39 9.71 -16.58
C ALA A 23 -8.17 8.82 -16.28
N PHE A 24 -7.63 8.89 -15.05
CA PHE A 24 -6.53 8.04 -14.62
C PHE A 24 -6.94 6.55 -14.67
N ILE A 25 -8.04 6.20 -14.01
CA ILE A 25 -8.49 4.80 -13.87
C ILE A 25 -8.83 4.18 -15.23
N ASN A 26 -9.51 4.91 -16.12
CA ASN A 26 -9.99 4.33 -17.38
C ASN A 26 -8.96 4.40 -18.51
N LYS A 27 -7.94 5.26 -18.42
CA LYS A 27 -6.96 5.46 -19.50
C LYS A 27 -5.54 5.16 -19.05
N THR A 28 -5.05 5.90 -18.06
CA THR A 28 -3.65 5.84 -17.62
C THR A 28 -3.31 4.51 -16.96
N LEU A 29 -4.18 4.04 -16.07
CA LEU A 29 -3.96 2.81 -15.31
C LEU A 29 -3.88 1.56 -16.21
N PRO A 30 -4.80 1.31 -17.16
CA PRO A 30 -4.66 0.23 -18.13
C PRO A 30 -3.38 0.34 -18.97
N ALA A 31 -2.96 1.55 -19.35
CA ALA A 31 -1.72 1.75 -20.10
C ALA A 31 -0.48 1.39 -19.27
N LEU A 32 -0.44 1.81 -17.99
CA LEU A 32 0.62 1.45 -17.04
C LEU A 32 0.71 -0.06 -16.82
N LEU A 33 -0.44 -0.74 -16.68
CA LEU A 33 -0.45 -2.19 -16.47
C LEU A 33 -0.06 -2.98 -17.72
N ARG A 34 -0.31 -2.44 -18.92
CA ARG A 34 0.20 -3.04 -20.17
C ARG A 34 1.73 -2.94 -20.25
N SER A 35 2.30 -1.79 -19.91
CA SER A 35 3.75 -1.54 -20.00
C SER A 35 4.56 -2.08 -18.81
N ASN A 36 3.93 -2.39 -17.67
CA ASN A 36 4.63 -2.87 -16.48
C ASN A 36 4.16 -4.27 -16.05
N ALA A 37 4.92 -5.30 -16.44
CA ALA A 37 4.61 -6.69 -16.11
C ALA A 37 4.65 -6.97 -14.59
N ARG A 38 5.51 -6.29 -13.83
CA ARG A 38 5.61 -6.45 -12.37
C ARG A 38 4.35 -5.93 -11.68
N ALA A 39 3.92 -4.72 -12.02
CA ALA A 39 2.69 -4.12 -11.48
C ALA A 39 1.46 -4.94 -11.85
N ARG A 40 1.40 -5.46 -13.08
CA ARG A 40 0.33 -6.36 -13.53
C ARG A 40 0.26 -7.65 -12.71
N ARG A 41 1.41 -8.29 -12.44
CA ARG A 41 1.46 -9.46 -11.55
C ARG A 41 1.05 -9.10 -10.12
N GLY A 42 1.47 -7.94 -9.63
CA GLY A 42 1.08 -7.43 -8.31
C GLY A 42 -0.44 -7.29 -8.15
N VAL A 43 -1.10 -6.70 -9.14
CA VAL A 43 -2.56 -6.59 -9.21
C VAL A 43 -3.24 -7.96 -9.25
N ALA A 44 -2.70 -8.90 -10.03
CA ALA A 44 -3.26 -10.25 -10.13
C ALA A 44 -3.11 -11.06 -8.84
N ALA A 45 -2.01 -10.85 -8.11
CA ALA A 45 -1.67 -11.52 -6.86
C ALA A 45 -2.29 -10.87 -5.61
N ALA A 46 -3.20 -9.91 -5.79
CA ALA A 46 -3.93 -9.36 -4.66
C ALA A 46 -4.87 -10.41 -4.05
N GLU A 47 -4.84 -10.52 -2.73
CA GLU A 47 -5.57 -11.53 -1.97
C GLU A 47 -6.22 -10.96 -0.71
N VAL A 48 -7.30 -11.59 -0.27
CA VAL A 48 -7.95 -11.33 1.01
C VAL A 48 -7.39 -12.32 2.01
N ILE A 49 -6.88 -11.79 3.11
CA ILE A 49 -6.43 -12.55 4.27
C ILE A 49 -7.53 -12.42 5.31
N VAL A 50 -8.08 -13.54 5.76
CA VAL A 50 -9.14 -13.61 6.79
C VAL A 50 -8.55 -14.29 8.02
N ASP A 51 -8.71 -13.66 9.18
CA ASP A 51 -8.29 -14.19 10.48
C ASP A 51 -6.88 -14.82 10.44
N PRO A 52 -5.83 -14.03 10.11
CA PRO A 52 -4.48 -14.56 10.03
C PRO A 52 -4.06 -15.13 11.39
N PRO A 53 -3.33 -16.26 11.40
CA PRO A 53 -2.87 -16.85 12.65
C PRO A 53 -2.04 -15.82 13.42
N PRO A 54 -2.07 -15.86 14.77
CA PRO A 54 -1.17 -15.05 15.58
C PRO A 54 0.25 -15.20 15.07
N VAL A 55 0.94 -14.08 14.87
CA VAL A 55 2.36 -14.13 14.56
C VAL A 55 3.02 -14.74 15.80
N GLU A 56 3.43 -16.00 15.69
CA GLU A 56 4.35 -16.57 16.66
C GLU A 56 5.56 -15.64 16.63
N ASN A 57 5.77 -14.92 17.73
CA ASN A 57 7.03 -14.25 17.96
C ASN A 57 8.06 -15.37 18.06
N THR A 58 8.56 -15.87 16.93
CA THR A 58 9.88 -16.48 16.86
C THR A 58 10.86 -15.35 17.09
N GLY A 59 10.84 -14.82 18.31
CA GLY A 59 12.05 -14.34 18.93
C GLY A 59 13.09 -15.42 18.67
N SER A 60 14.21 -15.00 18.15
CA SER A 60 15.45 -15.76 18.24
C SER A 60 15.74 -16.06 19.72
N ALA A 61 15.08 -17.07 20.26
CA ALA A 61 15.32 -17.74 21.53
C ALA A 61 15.18 -19.22 21.18
N GLY A 62 16.33 -19.87 21.01
CA GLY A 62 16.40 -21.17 20.37
C GLY A 62 15.79 -22.31 21.16
N GLN A 63 15.54 -23.40 20.44
CA GLN A 63 15.85 -24.73 20.93
C GLN A 63 16.29 -25.61 19.76
N GLN A 64 17.45 -26.21 19.97
CA GLN A 64 18.12 -27.18 19.11
C GLN A 64 17.40 -28.52 19.19
N ALA A 65 17.37 -29.23 18.07
CA ALA A 65 17.71 -30.65 18.03
C ALA A 65 18.19 -30.98 16.61
N GLY A 66 19.49 -31.26 16.46
CA GLY A 66 20.12 -31.56 15.18
C GLY A 66 21.63 -31.32 15.24
N ASP A 67 22.35 -32.37 15.61
CA ASP A 67 23.80 -32.46 15.79
C ASP A 67 24.55 -32.21 14.47
N GLY A 68 25.62 -31.38 14.47
CA GLY A 68 26.49 -31.19 13.30
C GLY A 68 27.14 -29.80 13.11
N ASP A 69 28.33 -29.65 13.70
CA ASP A 69 29.56 -29.02 13.18
C ASP A 69 29.62 -27.57 12.60
N VAL A 70 30.40 -26.75 13.34
CA VAL A 70 31.24 -25.57 13.03
C VAL A 70 30.79 -24.52 11.99
N GLY A 71 30.44 -23.33 12.51
CA GLY A 71 30.45 -22.06 11.79
C GLY A 71 29.83 -20.91 12.59
N LYS A 72 30.48 -20.43 13.67
CA LYS A 72 29.98 -19.33 14.52
C LYS A 72 30.04 -17.97 13.80
N GLY A 73 29.15 -17.73 12.85
CA GLY A 73 28.77 -16.38 12.43
C GLY A 73 27.79 -15.80 13.46
N LYS A 74 28.26 -14.98 14.40
CA LYS A 74 27.37 -14.22 15.29
C LYS A 74 26.53 -13.28 14.42
N LYS A 75 25.26 -13.64 14.17
CA LYS A 75 24.30 -12.76 13.48
C LYS A 75 24.12 -11.53 14.36
N ALA A 76 24.53 -10.36 13.86
CA ALA A 76 24.36 -9.10 14.58
C ALA A 76 22.88 -8.90 14.98
N PRO A 77 22.59 -8.29 16.14
CA PRO A 77 21.22 -8.02 16.55
C PRO A 77 20.51 -7.18 15.47
N PRO A 78 19.19 -7.38 15.27
CA PRO A 78 18.43 -6.58 14.34
C PRO A 78 18.56 -5.10 14.71
N PRO A 79 18.64 -4.19 13.71
CA PRO A 79 18.72 -2.77 14.00
C PRO A 79 17.50 -2.33 14.82
N PRO A 80 17.65 -1.36 15.73
CA PRO A 80 16.54 -0.90 16.56
C PRO A 80 15.40 -0.37 15.70
N MET A 81 14.17 -0.70 16.09
CA MET A 81 12.96 -0.15 15.47
C MET A 81 12.98 1.38 15.58
N ARG A 82 12.84 2.06 14.43
CA ARG A 82 12.81 3.52 14.37
C ARG A 82 11.40 3.99 14.05
N ILE A 83 10.78 4.71 14.99
CA ILE A 83 9.47 5.32 14.84
C ILE A 83 9.66 6.81 14.58
N THR A 84 8.99 7.36 13.56
CA THR A 84 9.05 8.80 13.24
C THR A 84 7.67 9.33 12.86
N LEU A 85 7.29 10.48 13.43
CA LEU A 85 6.10 11.23 13.03
C LEU A 85 6.47 12.28 11.97
N ARG A 86 5.69 12.36 10.89
CA ARG A 86 5.91 13.28 9.77
C ARG A 86 4.57 13.81 9.24
N VAL A 87 4.50 15.11 8.98
CA VAL A 87 3.35 15.75 8.32
C VAL A 87 3.57 15.68 6.81
N THR A 88 3.06 14.64 6.16
CA THR A 88 3.19 14.41 4.70
C THR A 88 2.17 13.38 4.22
N ASP A 89 1.92 13.29 2.90
CA ASP A 89 1.05 12.26 2.35
C ASP A 89 1.71 10.88 2.33
N THR A 90 0.89 9.84 2.28
CA THR A 90 1.33 8.44 2.40
C THR A 90 2.34 8.04 1.31
N LEU A 91 2.17 8.49 0.06
CA LEU A 91 3.08 8.14 -1.03
C LEU A 91 4.40 8.90 -0.93
N ALA A 92 4.37 10.16 -0.48
CA ALA A 92 5.60 10.92 -0.20
C ALA A 92 6.40 10.28 0.95
N ALA A 93 5.75 9.86 2.03
CA ALA A 93 6.40 9.11 3.11
C ALA A 93 7.04 7.80 2.60
N ALA A 94 6.29 7.02 1.81
CA ALA A 94 6.79 5.76 1.25
C ALA A 94 7.98 5.96 0.30
N SER A 95 7.94 7.00 -0.55
CA SER A 95 9.05 7.35 -1.45
C SER A 95 10.32 7.77 -0.70
N ARG A 96 10.17 8.45 0.45
CA ARG A 96 11.32 8.80 1.31
C ARG A 96 11.90 7.55 1.97
N LEU A 97 11.04 6.66 2.48
CA LEU A 97 11.47 5.41 3.10
C LEU A 97 12.21 4.50 2.11
N SER A 98 11.71 4.37 0.88
CA SER A 98 12.34 3.52 -0.15
C SER A 98 13.76 3.98 -0.53
N LYS A 99 14.00 5.30 -0.55
CA LYS A 99 15.33 5.89 -0.82
C LYS A 99 16.27 5.84 0.38
N SER A 100 15.73 5.89 1.60
CA SER A 100 16.52 5.97 2.85
C SER A 100 17.08 4.62 3.33
N THR A 101 16.74 3.51 2.67
CA THR A 101 17.16 2.18 3.13
C THR A 101 18.59 1.90 2.66
N PRO A 102 19.58 1.82 3.57
CA PRO A 102 20.95 1.51 3.20
C PRO A 102 21.03 0.06 2.66
N THR A 103 21.57 -0.10 1.47
CA THR A 103 21.79 -1.42 0.85
C THR A 103 23.01 -2.07 1.48
N SER A 104 22.88 -2.63 2.68
CA SER A 104 24.00 -3.26 3.41
C SER A 104 24.39 -4.66 2.91
N THR A 105 23.98 -5.05 1.70
CA THR A 105 24.28 -6.36 1.12
C THR A 105 24.90 -6.15 -0.26
N SER A 106 25.85 -7.00 -0.64
CA SER A 106 26.61 -7.01 -1.91
C SER A 106 25.76 -7.01 -3.19
N ARG A 107 24.43 -7.08 -3.07
CA ARG A 107 23.47 -6.87 -4.15
C ARG A 107 22.38 -5.90 -3.66
N PRO A 108 22.29 -4.68 -4.21
CA PRO A 108 21.26 -3.72 -3.82
C PRO A 108 19.88 -4.26 -4.20
N ARG A 109 19.11 -4.72 -3.21
CA ARG A 109 17.68 -5.00 -3.38
C ARG A 109 16.91 -3.72 -3.07
N PRO A 110 15.96 -3.31 -3.93
CA PRO A 110 15.12 -2.16 -3.63
C PRO A 110 14.32 -2.45 -2.35
N ALA A 111 14.27 -1.46 -1.46
CA ALA A 111 13.48 -1.56 -0.25
C ALA A 111 12.00 -1.77 -0.58
N ARG A 112 11.37 -2.73 0.10
CA ARG A 112 9.93 -2.99 -0.02
C ARG A 112 9.22 -2.26 1.11
N VAL A 113 8.53 -1.18 0.77
CA VAL A 113 7.75 -0.39 1.73
C VAL A 113 6.31 -0.89 1.70
N ALA A 114 5.81 -1.32 2.85
CA ALA A 114 4.39 -1.60 3.03
C ALA A 114 3.65 -0.30 3.37
N ILE A 115 2.46 -0.11 2.79
CA ILE A 115 1.57 1.01 3.05
C ILE A 115 0.26 0.46 3.61
N LEU A 116 -0.17 0.98 4.74
CA LEU A 116 -1.50 0.73 5.27
C LEU A 116 -2.52 1.65 4.57
N ASN A 117 -3.55 1.07 3.96
CA ASN A 117 -4.68 1.79 3.39
C ASN A 117 -5.81 1.89 4.41
N MET A 118 -6.34 3.08 4.63
CA MET A 118 -7.57 3.34 5.40
C MET A 118 -8.78 3.03 4.51
N ALA A 119 -8.95 1.75 4.17
CA ALA A 119 -9.88 1.29 3.16
C ALA A 119 -11.34 1.42 3.59
N SER A 120 -12.23 1.73 2.66
CA SER A 120 -13.66 1.48 2.84
C SER A 120 -13.92 -0.02 2.99
N PRO A 121 -14.66 -0.47 4.03
CA PRO A 121 -15.00 -1.88 4.18
C PRO A 121 -16.04 -2.36 3.15
N LEU A 122 -16.74 -1.43 2.50
CA LEU A 122 -17.92 -1.71 1.69
C LEU A 122 -17.76 -1.40 0.20
N ARG A 123 -16.81 -0.55 -0.20
CA ARG A 123 -16.71 -0.09 -1.59
C ARG A 123 -15.27 -0.05 -2.10
N PRO A 124 -14.96 -0.63 -3.26
CA PRO A 124 -13.64 -0.52 -3.87
C PRO A 124 -13.24 0.91 -4.19
N GLY A 125 -12.17 1.37 -3.54
CA GLY A 125 -11.62 2.71 -3.71
C GLY A 125 -12.50 3.80 -3.11
N GLY A 126 -13.43 3.43 -2.22
CA GLY A 126 -14.27 4.38 -1.49
C GLY A 126 -15.04 5.33 -2.42
N GLY A 127 -14.79 6.63 -2.26
CA GLY A 127 -15.43 7.69 -3.04
C GLY A 127 -14.63 8.16 -4.25
N VAL A 128 -13.61 7.41 -4.71
CA VAL A 128 -12.65 7.88 -5.73
C VAL A 128 -13.31 8.38 -7.01
N LEU A 129 -14.30 7.65 -7.54
CA LEU A 129 -15.03 8.02 -8.75
C LEU A 129 -15.99 9.21 -8.56
N THR A 130 -16.22 9.61 -7.30
CA THR A 130 -17.05 10.76 -6.93
C THR A 130 -16.23 11.94 -6.44
N GLY A 131 -14.89 11.88 -6.56
CA GLY A 131 -14.00 12.95 -6.13
C GLY A 131 -13.95 13.10 -4.61
N ALA A 132 -13.92 12.01 -3.84
CA ALA A 132 -13.54 12.10 -2.43
C ALA A 132 -12.04 12.38 -2.25
N THR A 133 -11.62 12.78 -1.04
CA THR A 133 -10.26 13.27 -0.74
C THR A 133 -9.59 12.52 0.41
N SER A 134 -10.08 11.34 0.78
CA SER A 134 -9.45 10.57 1.85
C SER A 134 -8.15 9.93 1.35
N GLN A 135 -7.44 9.29 2.28
CA GLN A 135 -6.17 8.65 1.98
C GLN A 135 -6.31 7.53 0.94
N GLU A 136 -7.39 6.74 1.00
CA GLU A 136 -7.67 5.68 0.03
C GLU A 136 -7.82 6.22 -1.39
N GLU A 137 -8.59 7.29 -1.59
CA GLU A 137 -8.78 7.85 -2.93
C GLU A 137 -7.49 8.41 -3.51
N GLN A 138 -6.64 9.01 -2.67
CA GLN A 138 -5.30 9.47 -3.09
C GLN A 138 -4.40 8.32 -3.53
N LEU A 139 -4.49 7.15 -2.87
CA LEU A 139 -3.77 5.95 -3.32
C LEU A 139 -4.34 5.44 -4.65
N CYS A 140 -5.66 5.41 -4.80
CA CYS A 140 -6.32 4.87 -5.99
C CYS A 140 -6.08 5.69 -7.27
N THR A 141 -5.96 7.02 -7.16
CA THR A 141 -5.74 7.91 -8.32
C THR A 141 -4.28 8.05 -8.74
N ARG A 142 -3.34 7.55 -7.94
CA ARG A 142 -1.89 7.75 -8.14
C ARG A 142 -1.10 6.46 -8.26
N THR A 143 -1.73 5.30 -8.06
CA THR A 143 -1.06 4.00 -8.06
C THR A 143 -1.83 2.93 -8.81
N THR A 144 -1.23 1.77 -9.00
CA THR A 144 -1.92 0.60 -9.58
C THR A 144 -2.88 -0.11 -8.63
N ARG A 145 -3.00 0.32 -7.37
CA ARG A 145 -3.85 -0.33 -6.36
C ARG A 145 -5.30 -0.46 -6.80
N TYR A 146 -5.88 0.56 -7.45
CA TYR A 146 -7.30 0.53 -7.82
C TYR A 146 -7.67 -0.69 -8.68
N ALA A 147 -6.78 -1.11 -9.59
CA ALA A 147 -7.02 -2.28 -10.44
C ALA A 147 -7.01 -3.61 -9.67
N SER A 148 -6.46 -3.64 -8.46
CA SER A 148 -6.43 -4.84 -7.61
C SER A 148 -7.69 -5.01 -6.75
N LEU A 149 -8.52 -3.97 -6.67
CA LEU A 149 -9.73 -3.97 -5.85
C LEU A 149 -10.83 -4.73 -6.59
N ARG A 150 -11.21 -5.90 -6.06
CA ARG A 150 -12.28 -6.74 -6.63
C ARG A 150 -13.50 -6.65 -5.75
N GLU A 151 -14.68 -6.54 -6.33
CA GLU A 151 -15.94 -6.46 -5.57
C GLU A 151 -16.10 -7.64 -4.60
N SER A 152 -15.63 -8.84 -4.99
CA SER A 152 -15.65 -10.04 -4.16
C SER A 152 -14.81 -9.95 -2.87
N PHE A 153 -13.95 -8.95 -2.75
CA PHE A 153 -13.17 -8.70 -1.52
C PHE A 153 -13.94 -7.86 -0.51
N TYR A 154 -15.00 -7.16 -0.94
CA TYR A 154 -15.71 -6.18 -0.10
C TYR A 154 -16.84 -6.80 0.71
N ARG A 155 -17.21 -6.08 1.77
CA ARG A 155 -17.56 -6.68 3.08
C ARG A 155 -16.32 -7.30 3.69
N LEU A 156 -15.29 -6.45 3.83
CA LEU A 156 -14.01 -6.84 4.41
C LEU A 156 -14.24 -7.51 5.78
N PRO A 157 -13.45 -8.56 6.11
CA PRO A 157 -13.56 -9.20 7.41
C PRO A 157 -13.18 -8.24 8.53
N ASP A 158 -13.77 -8.41 9.71
CA ASP A 158 -13.42 -7.63 10.90
C ASP A 158 -11.96 -7.86 11.32
N VAL A 159 -11.47 -9.10 11.13
CA VAL A 159 -10.09 -9.50 11.37
C VAL A 159 -9.48 -9.98 10.06
N GLY A 160 -8.53 -9.22 9.52
CA GLY A 160 -7.87 -9.52 8.25
C GLY A 160 -7.61 -8.27 7.42
N GLY A 161 -7.44 -8.46 6.10
CA GLY A 161 -7.25 -7.37 5.17
C GLY A 161 -6.90 -7.81 3.76
N VAL A 162 -6.74 -6.84 2.86
CA VAL A 162 -6.32 -7.09 1.47
C VAL A 162 -4.84 -6.76 1.33
N LEU A 163 -4.04 -7.75 0.93
CA LEU A 163 -2.65 -7.56 0.55
C LEU A 163 -2.56 -7.37 -0.96
N THR A 164 -1.94 -6.28 -1.40
CA THR A 164 -1.62 -6.03 -2.81
C THR A 164 -0.11 -5.89 -2.96
N PRO A 165 0.59 -6.90 -3.48
CA PRO A 165 2.02 -6.80 -3.73
C PRO A 165 2.31 -5.92 -4.95
N ASP A 166 3.53 -5.41 -5.03
CA ASP A 166 4.08 -4.75 -6.23
C ASP A 166 3.21 -3.63 -6.83
N VAL A 167 2.53 -2.86 -5.98
CA VAL A 167 1.85 -1.61 -6.36
C VAL A 167 2.89 -0.62 -6.89
N LEU A 168 2.61 -0.04 -8.06
CA LEU A 168 3.42 0.99 -8.71
C LEU A 168 2.84 2.37 -8.43
#